data_AF-A0A7S0LEJ4-F1
#
_entry.id   AF-A0A7S0LEJ4-F1
#
_cell.length_a   1.000
_cell.length_b   1.000
_cell.length_c   1.000
_cell.angle_alpha   90.00
_cell.angle_beta   90.00
_cell.angle_gamma   90.00
#
_symmetry.space_group_name_H-M   'P 1'
#
loop_
_entity.id
_entity.type
_entity.pdbx_description
1 polymer ?
#
loop_
_entity_poly.entity_id
_entity_poly.type
_entity_poly.pdbx_seq_one_letter_code
_entity_poly.pdbx_strand_id
1 'polypeptide(L)'
;AESMAPSVALLLLVPSCAAYVPNALPPFTSRRALTLAGDLRVPSGPCASVAGSAVAEGAKLYNKKKDREVAKVAGGLKVGTRRVVVITGASSGLGLSTTRALLAQGGKFFVIAAVRDPAKMDAVAKEAGLSKNDYVAMKLELASLESVKDFVRNLKLFLPARPINHLICNAAVYLPKDPMPKWTDDGYEMSLGVNHLGHFLLLQLLLPDLKRAKNARCCIVGSVTGNSNTIAGNFVKPVADVGALEGLAAGGGRASTMTSSPSEPFDGAKAYKDAKALNMMTVLEMHRRFHEETGILFNSMYPGCIAETNLFREKRQWFRELFPVFMKTVGAYVSELEAGERLAQVIYDPQCTKSGVYWSWNGNARQFALSPTKVQTGDGGVALQKLGAGGAGGDIFENEFSGMITDEARGKLMYEYSMQAVAAYL
;
A
#
# COMPACT_ATOMS: atom_id res chain seq x y z
N ALA A 1 46.68 -21.97 24.56
CA ALA A 1 45.88 -22.77 23.61
C ALA A 1 44.61 -21.98 23.31
N GLU A 2 44.74 -20.98 22.45
CA GLU A 2 43.64 -20.20 21.91
C GLU A 2 43.39 -20.74 20.50
N SER A 3 42.16 -21.16 20.20
CA SER A 3 41.78 -21.57 18.85
C SER A 3 41.06 -20.41 18.16
N MET A 4 41.67 -19.93 17.08
CA MET A 4 41.07 -18.97 16.17
C MET A 4 40.03 -19.67 15.29
N ALA A 5 38.83 -19.11 15.22
CA ALA A 5 37.82 -19.47 14.21
C ALA A 5 37.88 -18.48 13.03
N PRO A 6 37.72 -18.94 11.78
CA PRO A 6 38.05 -18.14 10.59
C PRO A 6 36.93 -17.17 10.21
N SER A 7 37.33 -15.97 9.78
CA SER A 7 36.46 -15.01 9.09
C SER A 7 36.16 -15.51 7.67
N VAL A 8 34.89 -15.77 7.37
CA VAL A 8 34.43 -16.06 6.00
C VAL A 8 33.94 -14.75 5.36
N ALA A 9 34.81 -14.14 4.55
CA ALA A 9 34.42 -13.09 3.62
C ALA A 9 33.84 -13.76 2.36
N LEU A 10 32.52 -13.63 2.14
CA LEU A 10 31.88 -14.11 0.92
C LEU A 10 31.91 -13.00 -0.14
N LEU A 11 32.88 -13.10 -1.05
CA LEU A 11 32.94 -12.31 -2.29
C LEU A 11 31.69 -12.62 -3.14
N LEU A 12 30.87 -11.60 -3.41
CA LEU A 12 29.84 -11.67 -4.44
C LEU A 12 30.51 -11.59 -5.83
N LEU A 13 30.64 -12.74 -6.49
CA LEU A 13 31.00 -12.83 -7.90
C LEU A 13 29.86 -12.24 -8.76
N VAL A 14 30.13 -11.09 -9.36
CA VAL A 14 29.36 -10.52 -10.47
C VAL A 14 29.79 -11.24 -11.75
N PRO A 15 28.91 -11.88 -12.52
CA PRO A 15 29.28 -12.32 -13.86
C PRO A 15 29.30 -11.11 -14.79
N SER A 16 30.49 -10.73 -15.25
CA SER A 16 30.70 -9.85 -16.41
C SER A 16 30.00 -10.44 -17.64
N CYS A 17 29.00 -9.75 -18.17
CA CYS A 17 28.53 -9.99 -19.53
C CYS A 17 29.30 -9.08 -20.49
N ALA A 18 29.95 -9.74 -21.45
CA ALA A 18 30.77 -9.17 -22.50
C ALA A 18 30.00 -8.19 -23.39
N ALA A 19 30.71 -7.15 -23.82
CA ALA A 19 30.28 -6.19 -24.81
C ALA A 19 29.95 -6.86 -26.15
N TYR A 20 28.79 -6.53 -26.70
CA TYR A 20 28.47 -6.78 -28.11
C TYR A 20 28.36 -5.42 -28.81
N VAL A 21 29.31 -5.16 -29.69
CA VAL A 21 29.39 -3.99 -30.57
C VAL A 21 28.81 -4.37 -31.92
N PRO A 22 27.78 -3.70 -32.44
CA PRO A 22 27.48 -3.75 -33.87
C PRO A 22 28.14 -2.55 -34.58
N ASN A 23 28.84 -2.89 -35.66
CA ASN A 23 29.54 -2.01 -36.58
C ASN A 23 28.68 -0.91 -37.22
N ALA A 24 29.37 0.17 -37.58
CA ALA A 24 28.87 1.39 -38.19
C ALA A 24 28.61 1.30 -39.71
N LEU A 25 27.51 1.96 -40.13
CA LEU A 25 27.26 2.81 -41.32
C LEU A 25 27.24 2.19 -42.74
N PRO A 26 26.41 2.75 -43.66
CA PRO A 26 26.79 3.94 -44.44
C PRO A 26 25.70 5.04 -44.52
N PRO A 27 26.04 6.24 -45.04
CA PRO A 27 25.28 7.47 -44.83
C PRO A 27 24.22 7.70 -45.92
N PHE A 28 23.10 8.32 -45.55
CA PHE A 28 22.20 8.95 -46.52
C PHE A 28 22.17 10.46 -46.30
N THR A 29 22.76 11.14 -47.27
CA THR A 29 22.68 12.57 -47.52
C THR A 29 21.30 12.95 -48.04
N SER A 30 20.63 13.94 -47.44
CA SER A 30 19.84 14.93 -48.20
C SER A 30 19.35 16.04 -47.27
N ARG A 31 19.79 17.25 -47.58
CA ARG A 31 19.37 18.52 -46.99
C ARG A 31 17.92 18.82 -47.36
N ARG A 32 17.13 19.31 -46.39
CA ARG A 32 16.27 20.49 -46.59
C ARG A 32 15.83 21.04 -45.24
N ALA A 33 16.39 22.20 -44.91
CA ALA A 33 15.91 23.08 -43.87
C ALA A 33 14.58 23.72 -44.33
N LEU A 34 13.59 23.76 -43.45
CA LEU A 34 12.54 24.76 -43.53
C LEU A 34 12.25 25.23 -42.10
N THR A 35 12.72 26.44 -41.82
CA THR A 35 12.38 27.26 -40.67
C THR A 35 10.97 27.80 -40.85
N LEU A 36 10.12 27.68 -39.84
CA LEU A 36 9.02 28.61 -39.63
C LEU A 36 8.68 28.70 -38.14
N ALA A 37 9.04 29.85 -37.57
CA ALA A 37 8.55 30.32 -36.29
C ALA A 37 7.05 30.64 -36.40
N GLY A 38 6.28 30.24 -35.41
CA GLY A 38 4.86 30.56 -35.30
C GLY A 38 4.38 30.39 -33.86
N ASP A 39 3.83 31.47 -33.32
CA ASP A 39 3.42 31.67 -31.93
C ASP A 39 2.49 30.57 -31.38
N LEU A 40 2.85 30.01 -30.22
CA LEU A 40 1.96 29.16 -29.41
C LEU A 40 1.05 30.04 -28.54
N ARG A 41 -0.11 30.42 -29.11
CA ARG A 41 -1.28 30.84 -28.31
C ARG A 41 -1.99 29.59 -27.78
N VAL A 42 -2.23 29.58 -26.47
CA VAL A 42 -3.08 28.59 -25.79
C VAL A 42 -4.55 28.84 -26.17
N PRO A 43 -5.28 27.88 -26.78
CA PRO A 43 -6.72 28.02 -26.95
C PRO A 43 -7.44 27.40 -25.75
N SER A 44 -8.20 28.22 -25.03
CA SER A 44 -9.25 27.83 -24.11
C SER A 44 -10.50 27.43 -24.90
N GLY A 45 -10.90 26.16 -24.81
CA GLY A 45 -12.13 25.61 -25.41
C GLY A 45 -12.50 24.29 -24.75
N PRO A 46 -13.81 23.94 -24.64
CA PRO A 46 -14.30 22.92 -23.73
C PRO A 46 -13.89 21.51 -24.18
N CYS A 47 -13.40 20.72 -23.22
CA CYS A 47 -13.00 19.33 -23.41
C CYS A 47 -14.24 18.47 -23.74
N ALA A 48 -14.44 18.20 -25.03
CA ALA A 48 -15.45 17.27 -25.49
C ALA A 48 -15.03 15.84 -25.13
N SER A 49 -15.93 15.11 -24.48
CA SER A 49 -15.78 13.70 -24.10
C SER A 49 -15.43 12.84 -25.31
N VAL A 50 -14.23 12.28 -25.34
CA VAL A 50 -13.88 11.23 -26.30
C VAL A 50 -14.54 9.94 -25.84
N ALA A 51 -15.60 9.56 -26.55
CA ALA A 51 -16.27 8.27 -26.40
C ALA A 51 -15.28 7.12 -26.69
N GLY A 52 -15.40 6.07 -25.87
CA GLY A 52 -14.39 5.03 -25.71
C GLY A 52 -14.04 4.22 -26.96
N SER A 53 -12.74 3.96 -27.10
CA SER A 53 -12.22 2.84 -27.87
C SER A 53 -12.49 1.55 -27.10
N ALA A 54 -13.26 0.64 -27.69
CA ALA A 54 -13.58 -0.67 -27.13
C ALA A 54 -12.30 -1.52 -26.97
N VAL A 55 -11.79 -1.58 -25.74
CA VAL A 55 -10.73 -2.50 -25.35
C VAL A 55 -11.37 -3.86 -25.10
N ALA A 56 -10.89 -4.92 -25.76
CA ALA A 56 -11.40 -6.28 -25.64
C ALA A 56 -11.59 -6.69 -24.16
N GLU A 57 -12.86 -6.89 -23.77
CA GLU A 57 -13.28 -7.23 -22.41
C GLU A 57 -12.82 -8.65 -22.06
N GLY A 58 -11.76 -8.75 -21.27
CA GLY A 58 -11.62 -9.89 -20.38
C GLY A 58 -12.80 -9.91 -19.40
N ALA A 59 -13.12 -11.08 -18.84
CA ALA A 59 -14.18 -11.19 -17.84
C ALA A 59 -13.88 -10.22 -16.66
N LYS A 60 -14.87 -9.38 -16.30
CA LYS A 60 -14.75 -8.47 -15.15
C LYS A 60 -14.50 -9.26 -13.87
N LEU A 61 -13.62 -8.73 -13.03
CA LEU A 61 -13.27 -9.26 -11.72
C LEU A 61 -14.43 -9.13 -10.72
N TYR A 62 -15.23 -8.07 -10.86
CA TYR A 62 -16.45 -7.86 -10.09
C TYR A 62 -17.71 -7.96 -10.94
N ASN A 63 -18.62 -8.86 -10.58
CA ASN A 63 -19.91 -8.99 -11.22
C ASN A 63 -21.01 -8.41 -10.33
N LYS A 64 -21.46 -7.19 -10.63
CA LYS A 64 -22.50 -6.48 -9.85
C LYS A 64 -23.80 -7.28 -9.64
N LYS A 65 -24.22 -8.13 -10.58
CA LYS A 65 -25.43 -8.94 -10.41
C LYS A 65 -25.25 -10.05 -9.38
N LYS A 66 -24.05 -10.63 -9.31
CA LYS A 66 -23.72 -11.77 -8.45
C LYS A 66 -23.12 -11.36 -7.11
N ASP A 67 -22.28 -10.32 -7.10
CA ASP A 67 -21.41 -9.99 -5.98
C ASP A 67 -21.93 -8.82 -5.11
N ARG A 68 -23.02 -8.14 -5.52
CA ARG A 68 -23.59 -6.99 -4.78
C ARG A 68 -24.48 -7.40 -3.60
N GLU A 69 -24.46 -8.66 -3.21
CA GLU A 69 -25.29 -9.12 -2.08
C GLU A 69 -24.90 -8.42 -0.78
N VAL A 70 -25.92 -7.96 -0.04
CA VAL A 70 -25.74 -7.49 1.34
C VAL A 70 -25.44 -8.71 2.20
N ALA A 71 -24.43 -8.62 3.06
CA ALA A 71 -24.09 -9.70 3.98
C ALA A 71 -25.35 -10.13 4.77
N LYS A 72 -25.71 -11.41 4.66
CA LYS A 72 -26.84 -11.97 5.42
C LYS A 72 -26.49 -11.92 6.90
N VAL A 73 -27.17 -11.05 7.63
CA VAL A 73 -27.03 -10.99 9.08
C VAL A 73 -27.79 -12.16 9.66
N ALA A 74 -27.09 -13.10 10.31
CA ALA A 74 -27.78 -14.07 11.14
C ALA A 74 -28.56 -13.30 12.22
N GLY A 75 -29.88 -13.45 12.24
CA GLY A 75 -30.75 -12.78 13.19
C GLY A 75 -30.25 -13.03 14.62
N GLY A 76 -29.78 -11.98 15.29
CA GLY A 76 -29.15 -12.07 16.61
C GLY A 76 -27.81 -11.35 16.76
N LEU A 77 -27.15 -10.97 15.66
CA LEU A 77 -25.89 -10.22 15.72
C LEU A 77 -26.10 -8.81 16.30
N LYS A 78 -25.64 -8.58 17.53
CA LYS A 78 -25.71 -7.28 18.20
C LYS A 78 -24.34 -6.61 18.25
N VAL A 79 -24.07 -5.63 17.38
CA VAL A 79 -22.82 -4.84 17.46
C VAL A 79 -22.71 -4.08 18.78
N GLY A 80 -23.83 -3.62 19.36
CA GLY A 80 -23.85 -2.96 20.65
C GLY A 80 -23.04 -1.65 20.65
N THR A 81 -22.32 -1.39 21.74
CA THR A 81 -21.48 -0.19 21.93
C THR A 81 -20.06 -0.33 21.35
N ARG A 82 -19.75 -1.48 20.75
CA ARG A 82 -18.41 -1.83 20.25
C ARG A 82 -17.96 -0.88 19.14
N ARG A 83 -16.66 -0.59 19.08
CA ARG A 83 -16.08 0.23 18.00
C ARG A 83 -15.98 -0.59 16.73
N VAL A 84 -16.54 -0.06 15.64
CA VAL A 84 -16.56 -0.74 14.34
C VAL A 84 -15.24 -0.48 13.60
N VAL A 85 -14.56 -1.55 13.22
CA VAL A 85 -13.29 -1.51 12.48
C VAL A 85 -13.46 -2.16 11.13
N VAL A 86 -13.22 -1.44 10.04
CA VAL A 86 -13.15 -2.02 8.69
C VAL A 86 -11.71 -2.42 8.40
N ILE A 87 -11.49 -3.67 7.98
CA ILE A 87 -10.16 -4.18 7.62
C ILE A 87 -10.21 -4.78 6.22
N THR A 88 -9.42 -4.23 5.29
CA THR A 88 -9.29 -4.81 3.95
C THR A 88 -8.32 -5.98 3.96
N GLY A 89 -8.65 -7.06 3.24
CA GLY A 89 -7.77 -8.23 3.11
C GLY A 89 -7.63 -9.04 4.42
N ALA A 90 -8.70 -9.14 5.20
CA ALA A 90 -8.71 -9.82 6.51
C ALA A 90 -8.65 -11.36 6.45
N SER A 91 -8.74 -11.98 5.27
CA SER A 91 -8.86 -13.45 5.11
C SER A 91 -7.53 -14.23 5.13
N SER A 92 -6.41 -13.58 5.38
CA SER A 92 -5.09 -14.24 5.46
C SER A 92 -4.03 -13.29 6.02
N GLY A 93 -2.91 -13.86 6.47
CA GLY A 93 -1.71 -13.10 6.79
C GLY A 93 -1.93 -12.01 7.82
N LEU A 94 -1.30 -10.86 7.59
CA LEU A 94 -1.38 -9.67 8.45
C LEU A 94 -2.83 -9.28 8.81
N GLY A 95 -3.75 -9.30 7.84
CA GLY A 95 -5.14 -8.90 8.06
C GLY A 95 -5.91 -9.85 9.00
N LEU A 96 -5.68 -11.16 8.88
CA LEU A 96 -6.30 -12.16 9.76
C LEU A 96 -5.74 -12.06 11.18
N SER A 97 -4.42 -11.95 11.32
CA SER A 97 -3.77 -11.77 12.61
C SER A 97 -4.20 -10.46 13.29
N THR A 98 -4.35 -9.37 12.54
CA THR A 98 -4.87 -8.09 13.05
C THR A 98 -6.31 -8.23 13.54
N THR A 99 -7.15 -8.94 12.77
CA THR A 99 -8.53 -9.24 13.18
C THR A 99 -8.54 -9.98 14.51
N ARG A 100 -7.74 -11.03 14.65
CA ARG A 100 -7.61 -11.79 15.90
C ARG A 100 -7.15 -10.92 17.08
N ALA A 101 -6.11 -10.09 16.86
CA ALA A 101 -5.56 -9.21 17.89
C ALA A 101 -6.57 -8.14 18.36
N LEU A 102 -7.37 -7.57 17.45
CA LEU A 102 -8.43 -6.63 17.81
C LEU A 102 -9.56 -7.31 18.59
N LEU A 103 -9.98 -8.50 18.18
CA LEU A 103 -11.05 -9.24 18.87
C LEU A 103 -10.63 -9.74 20.26
N ALA A 104 -9.33 -10.01 20.46
CA ALA A 104 -8.77 -10.34 21.76
C ALA A 104 -8.86 -9.20 22.80
N GLN A 105 -9.22 -7.97 22.39
CA GLN A 105 -9.39 -6.82 23.29
C GLN A 105 -10.70 -6.84 24.11
N GLY A 106 -11.22 -8.01 24.44
CA GLY A 106 -12.35 -8.19 25.37
C GLY A 106 -13.65 -7.56 24.87
N GLY A 107 -13.97 -7.72 23.58
CA GLY A 107 -15.23 -7.24 23.01
C GLY A 107 -15.30 -5.73 22.76
N LYS A 108 -14.18 -4.98 22.86
CA LYS A 108 -14.14 -3.54 22.55
C LYS A 108 -14.41 -3.23 21.07
N PHE A 109 -14.13 -4.18 20.19
CA PHE A 109 -14.18 -4.00 18.73
C PHE A 109 -15.17 -4.96 18.09
N PHE A 110 -15.71 -4.52 16.95
CA PHE A 110 -16.47 -5.32 16.01
C PHE A 110 -15.84 -5.16 14.63
N VAL A 111 -15.49 -6.25 13.96
CA VAL A 111 -14.70 -6.21 12.72
C VAL A 111 -15.58 -6.41 11.49
N ILE A 112 -15.52 -5.47 10.55
CA ILE A 112 -15.98 -5.67 9.18
C ILE A 112 -14.78 -6.18 8.37
N ALA A 113 -14.77 -7.48 8.12
CA ALA A 113 -13.74 -8.15 7.34
C ALA A 113 -14.04 -7.98 5.84
N ALA A 114 -13.45 -6.96 5.23
CA ALA A 114 -13.65 -6.61 3.83
C ALA A 114 -12.72 -7.46 2.93
N VAL A 115 -13.29 -8.42 2.20
CA VAL A 115 -12.54 -9.50 1.53
C VAL A 115 -13.14 -9.84 0.16
N ARG A 116 -12.33 -10.38 -0.75
CA ARG A 116 -12.81 -10.84 -2.07
C ARG A 116 -13.71 -12.06 -2.01
N ASP A 117 -13.53 -12.89 -0.99
CA ASP A 117 -14.26 -14.13 -0.78
C ASP A 117 -14.71 -14.23 0.68
N PRO A 118 -15.97 -13.84 0.98
CA PRO A 118 -16.53 -13.94 2.32
C PRO A 118 -16.58 -15.38 2.87
N ALA A 119 -16.81 -16.38 2.01
CA ALA A 119 -16.86 -17.79 2.43
C ALA A 119 -15.48 -18.27 2.87
N LYS A 120 -14.43 -17.88 2.15
CA LYS A 120 -13.04 -18.13 2.58
C LYS A 120 -12.75 -17.45 3.92
N MET A 121 -13.15 -16.19 4.10
CA MET A 121 -12.97 -15.48 5.37
C MET A 121 -13.63 -16.22 6.53
N ASP A 122 -14.84 -16.73 6.31
CA ASP A 122 -15.60 -17.47 7.30
C ASP A 122 -14.95 -18.80 7.69
N ALA A 123 -14.39 -19.51 6.71
CA ALA A 123 -13.64 -20.74 6.94
C ALA A 123 -12.37 -20.49 7.78
N VAL A 124 -11.54 -19.52 7.40
CA VAL A 124 -10.30 -19.22 8.14
C VAL A 124 -10.58 -18.64 9.53
N ALA A 125 -11.68 -17.90 9.69
CA ALA A 125 -12.11 -17.40 10.99
C ALA A 125 -12.54 -18.54 11.92
N LYS A 126 -13.24 -19.55 11.40
CA LYS A 126 -13.61 -20.75 12.15
C LYS A 126 -12.36 -21.52 12.60
N GLU A 127 -11.41 -21.72 11.70
CA GLU A 127 -10.11 -22.37 12.02
C GLU A 127 -9.32 -21.58 13.07
N ALA A 128 -9.36 -20.25 13.01
CA ALA A 128 -8.73 -19.36 13.97
C ALA A 128 -9.51 -19.18 15.29
N GLY A 129 -10.65 -19.85 15.46
CA GLY A 129 -11.49 -19.76 16.66
C GLY A 129 -12.20 -18.42 16.86
N LEU A 130 -12.39 -17.63 15.79
CA LEU A 130 -13.07 -16.34 15.86
C LEU A 130 -14.58 -16.52 15.92
N SER A 131 -15.21 -15.86 16.90
CA SER A 131 -16.66 -15.88 17.07
C SER A 131 -17.38 -15.15 15.93
N LYS A 132 -18.43 -15.77 15.39
CA LYS A 132 -19.35 -15.17 14.42
C LYS A 132 -20.12 -13.96 14.94
N ASN A 133 -20.10 -13.71 16.25
CA ASN A 133 -20.74 -12.56 16.87
C ASN A 133 -19.85 -11.30 16.90
N ASP A 134 -18.58 -11.43 16.48
CA ASP A 134 -17.56 -10.39 16.62
C ASP A 134 -17.07 -9.81 15.30
N TYR A 135 -17.39 -10.47 14.18
CA TYR A 135 -17.09 -9.97 12.85
C TYR A 135 -18.18 -10.31 11.83
N VAL A 136 -18.18 -9.58 10.72
CA VAL A 136 -18.91 -9.93 9.50
C VAL A 136 -17.95 -9.87 8.31
N ALA A 137 -17.92 -10.94 7.52
CA ALA A 137 -17.24 -10.96 6.23
C ALA A 137 -18.12 -10.28 5.18
N MET A 138 -17.55 -9.32 4.45
CA MET A 138 -18.27 -8.57 3.41
C MET A 138 -17.42 -8.48 2.15
N LYS A 139 -18.07 -8.67 0.99
CA LYS A 139 -17.42 -8.67 -0.32
C LYS A 139 -16.81 -7.30 -0.63
N LEU A 140 -15.52 -7.29 -0.96
CA LEU A 140 -14.78 -6.15 -1.47
C LEU A 140 -13.72 -6.65 -2.47
N GLU A 141 -13.86 -6.27 -3.74
CA GLU A 141 -12.84 -6.42 -4.77
C GLU A 141 -12.20 -5.06 -5.07
N LEU A 142 -11.01 -4.81 -4.53
CA LEU A 142 -10.31 -3.54 -4.72
C LEU A 142 -9.86 -3.31 -6.17
N ALA A 143 -9.79 -4.36 -6.99
CA ALA A 143 -9.54 -4.25 -8.43
C ALA A 143 -10.77 -3.80 -9.23
N SER A 144 -11.81 -3.29 -8.57
CA SER A 144 -13.02 -2.74 -9.19
C SER A 144 -13.58 -1.60 -8.34
N LEU A 145 -13.53 -0.36 -8.84
CA LEU A 145 -14.01 0.81 -8.11
C LEU A 145 -15.53 0.75 -7.84
N GLU A 146 -16.29 0.10 -8.74
CA GLU A 146 -17.71 -0.20 -8.51
C GLU A 146 -17.90 -1.13 -7.31
N SER A 147 -17.03 -2.13 -7.13
CA SER A 147 -17.07 -3.02 -5.95
C SER A 147 -16.83 -2.24 -4.65
N VAL A 148 -15.92 -1.26 -4.66
CA VAL A 148 -15.67 -0.39 -3.49
C VAL A 148 -16.92 0.42 -3.15
N LYS A 149 -17.57 1.02 -4.16
CA LYS A 149 -18.83 1.76 -3.99
C LYS A 149 -19.95 0.86 -3.43
N ASP A 150 -20.07 -0.34 -3.98
CA ASP A 150 -21.04 -1.35 -3.55
C ASP A 150 -20.78 -1.84 -2.12
N PHE A 151 -19.52 -2.08 -1.75
CA PHE A 151 -19.12 -2.43 -0.39
C PHE A 151 -19.54 -1.35 0.62
N VAL A 152 -19.23 -0.08 0.36
CA VAL A 152 -19.60 1.01 1.28
C VAL A 152 -21.12 1.14 1.40
N ARG A 153 -21.86 0.98 0.29
CA ARG A 153 -23.32 0.95 0.33
C ARG A 153 -23.83 -0.19 1.22
N ASN A 154 -23.31 -1.40 1.03
CA ASN A 154 -23.72 -2.57 1.79
C ASN A 154 -23.36 -2.46 3.27
N LEU A 155 -22.22 -1.84 3.58
CA LEU A 155 -21.82 -1.52 4.95
C LEU A 155 -22.80 -0.55 5.62
N LYS A 156 -23.20 0.52 4.92
CA LYS A 156 -24.19 1.49 5.42
C LYS A 156 -25.57 0.87 5.63
N LEU A 157 -25.98 -0.07 4.77
CA LEU A 157 -27.21 -0.85 4.94
C LEU A 157 -27.13 -1.81 6.13
N PHE A 158 -25.96 -2.43 6.35
CA PHE A 158 -25.72 -3.35 7.45
C PHE A 158 -25.68 -2.63 8.81
N LEU A 159 -25.12 -1.43 8.86
CA LEU A 159 -24.94 -0.62 10.07
C LEU A 159 -25.61 0.75 9.94
N PRO A 160 -26.94 0.81 9.82
CA PRO A 160 -27.65 2.07 9.68
C PRO A 160 -27.39 2.95 10.91
N ALA A 161 -27.08 4.23 10.69
CA ALA A 161 -26.80 5.24 11.71
C ALA A 161 -25.58 4.98 12.64
N ARG A 162 -24.84 3.89 12.46
CA ARG A 162 -23.61 3.62 13.22
C ARG A 162 -22.40 4.23 12.50
N PRO A 163 -21.54 5.00 13.17
CA PRO A 163 -20.31 5.47 12.56
C PRO A 163 -19.29 4.33 12.45
N ILE A 164 -18.38 4.44 11.49
CA ILE A 164 -17.20 3.58 11.40
C ILE A 164 -16.11 4.22 12.25
N ASN A 165 -15.58 3.51 13.24
CA ASN A 165 -14.58 4.07 14.15
C ASN A 165 -13.18 4.02 13.56
N HIS A 166 -12.84 2.91 12.90
CA HIS A 166 -11.49 2.72 12.41
C HIS A 166 -11.50 2.09 11.01
N LEU A 167 -10.56 2.51 10.17
CA LEU A 167 -10.31 1.94 8.85
C LEU A 167 -8.87 1.45 8.78
N ILE A 168 -8.67 0.20 8.37
CA ILE A 168 -7.37 -0.41 8.13
C ILE A 168 -7.28 -0.82 6.66
N CYS A 169 -6.52 -0.06 5.89
CA CYS A 169 -6.20 -0.36 4.50
C CYS A 169 -4.97 -1.27 4.44
N ASN A 170 -5.19 -2.58 4.55
CA ASN A 170 -4.16 -3.61 4.64
C ASN A 170 -3.96 -4.40 3.35
N ALA A 171 -5.02 -4.68 2.60
CA ALA A 171 -4.96 -5.52 1.40
C ALA A 171 -3.88 -5.05 0.42
N ALA A 172 -3.14 -5.98 -0.17
CA ALA A 172 -2.20 -5.66 -1.22
C ALA A 172 -2.01 -6.82 -2.19
N VAL A 173 -1.64 -6.49 -3.41
CA VAL A 173 -1.11 -7.40 -4.42
C VAL A 173 0.32 -7.02 -4.74
N TYR A 174 1.17 -8.01 -4.93
CA TYR A 174 2.57 -7.86 -5.31
C TYR A 174 2.87 -8.89 -6.40
N LEU A 175 3.15 -8.41 -7.61
CA LEU A 175 3.25 -9.22 -8.82
C LEU A 175 4.62 -9.08 -9.52
N PRO A 176 5.75 -9.35 -8.83
CA PRO A 176 7.09 -9.01 -9.31
C PRO A 176 7.60 -9.88 -10.47
N LYS A 177 6.92 -11.00 -10.76
CA LYS A 177 7.31 -11.94 -11.82
C LYS A 177 6.47 -11.79 -13.09
N ASP A 178 5.39 -11.02 -13.03
CA ASP A 178 4.55 -10.83 -14.20
C ASP A 178 5.35 -10.06 -15.27
N PRO A 179 5.51 -10.61 -16.48
CA PRO A 179 6.27 -9.96 -17.54
C PRO A 179 5.51 -8.80 -18.18
N MET A 180 4.20 -8.75 -18.01
CA MET A 180 3.28 -7.76 -18.59
C MET A 180 2.31 -7.28 -17.52
N PRO A 181 1.81 -6.04 -17.61
CA PRO A 181 0.86 -5.50 -16.65
C PRO A 181 -0.45 -6.29 -16.66
N LYS A 182 -1.01 -6.49 -15.47
CA LYS A 182 -2.42 -6.89 -15.30
C LYS A 182 -3.25 -5.65 -15.04
N TRP A 183 -4.54 -5.74 -15.34
CA TRP A 183 -5.45 -4.61 -15.33
C TRP A 183 -6.62 -4.84 -14.37
N THR A 184 -7.03 -3.78 -13.67
CA THR A 184 -8.30 -3.73 -12.94
C THR A 184 -9.49 -3.64 -13.91
N ASP A 185 -10.71 -3.77 -13.39
CA ASP A 185 -11.94 -3.56 -14.17
C ASP A 185 -12.03 -2.15 -14.77
N ASP A 186 -11.38 -1.19 -14.12
CA ASP A 186 -11.32 0.23 -14.50
C ASP A 186 -10.11 0.55 -15.43
N GLY A 187 -9.30 -0.45 -15.75
CA GLY A 187 -8.16 -0.32 -16.65
C GLY A 187 -6.94 0.38 -16.04
N TYR A 188 -6.77 0.34 -14.73
CA TYR A 188 -5.50 0.72 -14.08
C TYR A 188 -4.59 -0.49 -13.94
N GLU A 189 -3.27 -0.27 -13.89
CA GLU A 189 -2.33 -1.33 -13.54
C GLU A 189 -2.72 -1.94 -12.17
N MET A 190 -2.63 -3.26 -12.06
CA MET A 190 -3.17 -4.04 -10.94
C MET A 190 -2.67 -3.59 -9.56
N SER A 191 -1.38 -3.33 -9.38
CA SER A 191 -0.78 -2.89 -8.12
C SER A 191 -1.22 -1.47 -7.76
N LEU A 192 -1.20 -0.53 -8.72
CA LEU A 192 -1.71 0.82 -8.56
C LEU A 192 -3.20 0.82 -8.19
N GLY A 193 -4.00 0.07 -8.95
CA GLY A 193 -5.44 -0.01 -8.79
C GLY A 193 -5.85 -0.61 -7.44
N VAL A 194 -5.28 -1.76 -7.06
CA VAL A 194 -5.64 -2.45 -5.82
C VAL A 194 -5.03 -1.78 -4.59
N ASN A 195 -3.73 -1.48 -4.60
CA ASN A 195 -3.03 -1.08 -3.39
C ASN A 195 -3.28 0.38 -3.02
N HIS A 196 -3.48 1.24 -4.03
CA HIS A 196 -3.67 2.69 -3.88
C HIS A 196 -5.09 3.12 -4.25
N LEU A 197 -5.51 3.09 -5.52
CA LEU A 197 -6.77 3.71 -5.95
C LEU A 197 -8.03 3.13 -5.28
N GLY A 198 -8.11 1.80 -5.14
CA GLY A 198 -9.22 1.13 -4.45
C GLY A 198 -9.31 1.53 -2.97
N HIS A 199 -8.17 1.66 -2.29
CA HIS A 199 -8.12 2.14 -0.90
C HIS A 199 -8.38 3.64 -0.80
N PHE A 200 -7.89 4.42 -1.75
CA PHE A 200 -8.12 5.85 -1.82
C PHE A 200 -9.62 6.14 -1.91
N LEU A 201 -10.32 5.50 -2.86
CA LEU A 201 -11.77 5.58 -2.99
C LEU A 201 -12.49 5.12 -1.72
N LEU A 202 -12.08 3.98 -1.15
CA LEU A 202 -12.68 3.44 0.09
C LEU A 202 -12.59 4.47 1.23
N LEU A 203 -11.43 5.10 1.39
CA LEU A 203 -11.20 6.14 2.40
C LEU A 203 -12.06 7.37 2.13
N GLN A 204 -12.14 7.86 0.89
CA GLN A 204 -12.99 9.02 0.56
C GLN A 204 -14.47 8.73 0.88
N LEU A 205 -14.98 7.55 0.51
CA LEU A 205 -16.38 7.17 0.74
C LEU A 205 -16.74 6.94 2.21
N LEU A 206 -15.77 6.51 3.03
CA LEU A 206 -15.94 6.28 4.48
C LEU A 206 -15.54 7.49 5.33
N LEU A 207 -14.93 8.53 4.76
CA LEU A 207 -14.55 9.74 5.48
C LEU A 207 -15.73 10.38 6.24
N PRO A 208 -16.95 10.51 5.65
CA PRO A 208 -18.10 11.03 6.38
C PRO A 208 -18.49 10.16 7.59
N ASP A 209 -18.29 8.85 7.53
CA ASP A 209 -18.58 7.93 8.64
C ASP A 209 -17.52 8.01 9.74
N LEU A 210 -16.24 8.16 9.36
CA LEU A 210 -15.13 8.39 10.28
C LEU A 210 -15.29 9.72 11.03
N LYS A 211 -15.73 10.80 10.34
CA LYS A 211 -15.99 12.12 10.97
C LYS A 211 -17.05 12.05 12.09
N ARG A 212 -18.00 11.12 12.02
CA ARG A 212 -19.03 10.93 13.07
C ARG A 212 -18.53 10.12 14.26
N ALA A 213 -17.40 9.41 14.14
CA ALA A 213 -16.85 8.60 15.22
C ALA A 213 -15.96 9.41 16.16
N LYS A 214 -16.02 9.10 17.45
CA LYS A 214 -15.03 9.60 18.42
C LYS A 214 -13.70 8.87 18.24
N ASN A 215 -12.60 9.63 18.26
CA ASN A 215 -11.22 9.11 18.18
C ASN A 215 -11.00 8.20 16.97
N ALA A 216 -11.54 8.60 15.81
CA ALA A 216 -11.45 7.75 14.62
C ALA A 216 -9.99 7.64 14.15
N ARG A 217 -9.61 6.46 13.64
CA ARG A 217 -8.26 6.22 13.13
C ARG A 217 -8.31 5.55 11.76
N CYS A 218 -7.56 6.08 10.81
CA CYS A 218 -7.31 5.44 9.52
C CYS A 218 -5.83 5.06 9.45
N CYS A 219 -5.55 3.76 9.32
CA CYS A 219 -4.21 3.25 9.10
C CYS A 219 -4.09 2.65 7.71
N ILE A 220 -3.10 3.10 6.92
CA ILE A 220 -2.76 2.51 5.62
C ILE A 220 -1.44 1.77 5.76
N VAL A 221 -1.41 0.48 5.40
CA VAL A 221 -0.19 -0.33 5.51
C VAL A 221 0.80 0.09 4.42
N GLY A 222 1.87 0.75 4.86
CA GLY A 222 2.98 1.21 4.03
C GLY A 222 3.99 0.10 3.74
N SER A 223 5.21 0.50 3.39
CA SER A 223 6.32 -0.42 3.19
C SER A 223 7.65 0.31 3.30
N VAL A 224 8.65 -0.32 3.92
CA VAL A 224 10.05 0.15 3.83
C VAL A 224 10.51 0.25 2.38
N THR A 225 10.08 -0.65 1.49
CA THR A 225 10.49 -0.61 0.08
C THR A 225 9.83 0.51 -0.74
N GLY A 226 8.73 1.09 -0.24
CA GLY A 226 8.14 2.31 -0.80
C GLY A 226 8.75 3.58 -0.23
N ASN A 227 9.65 3.48 0.75
CA ASN A 227 10.26 4.60 1.43
C ASN A 227 11.78 4.63 1.19
N SER A 228 12.21 5.51 0.28
CA SER A 228 13.57 5.49 -0.28
C SER A 228 14.68 5.87 0.70
N ASN A 229 14.34 6.44 1.86
CA ASN A 229 15.29 6.71 2.93
C ASN A 229 15.59 5.47 3.79
N THR A 230 14.97 4.32 3.54
CA THR A 230 15.29 3.07 4.26
C THR A 230 16.32 2.25 3.49
N ILE A 231 17.06 1.37 4.19
CA ILE A 231 18.05 0.47 3.56
C ILE A 231 17.37 -0.36 2.45
N ALA A 232 16.21 -0.96 2.74
CA ALA A 232 15.48 -1.76 1.76
C ALA A 232 14.94 -0.92 0.60
N GLY A 233 14.46 0.30 0.87
CA GLY A 233 13.94 1.22 -0.15
C GLY A 233 15.01 1.75 -1.09
N ASN A 234 16.25 1.94 -0.62
CA ASN A 234 17.33 2.51 -1.43
C ASN A 234 18.13 1.44 -2.21
N PHE A 235 18.40 0.28 -1.59
CA PHE A 235 19.34 -0.70 -2.15
C PHE A 235 18.66 -1.87 -2.88
N VAL A 236 17.39 -2.18 -2.59
CA VAL A 236 16.68 -3.27 -3.28
C VAL A 236 16.05 -2.72 -4.56
N LYS A 237 16.74 -2.87 -5.69
CA LYS A 237 16.22 -2.50 -7.02
C LYS A 237 15.01 -3.39 -7.42
N PRO A 238 14.08 -2.87 -8.24
CA PRO A 238 13.95 -1.45 -8.64
C PRO A 238 13.54 -0.57 -7.46
N VAL A 239 13.94 0.71 -7.43
CA VAL A 239 13.60 1.63 -6.33
C VAL A 239 12.26 2.32 -6.65
N ALA A 240 11.47 2.64 -5.61
CA ALA A 240 10.26 3.42 -5.76
C ALA A 240 10.59 4.80 -6.34
N ASP A 241 9.93 5.18 -7.43
CA ASP A 241 10.05 6.50 -8.03
C ASP A 241 8.76 6.80 -8.80
N VAL A 242 7.96 7.70 -8.25
CA VAL A 242 6.67 8.09 -8.81
C VAL A 242 6.76 9.29 -9.76
N GLY A 243 7.98 9.80 -10.02
CA GLY A 243 8.23 10.90 -10.95
C GLY A 243 7.34 12.12 -10.72
N ALA A 244 6.79 12.65 -11.82
CA ALA A 244 5.79 13.73 -11.82
C ALA A 244 4.34 13.21 -11.84
N LEU A 245 4.13 11.91 -11.57
CA LEU A 245 2.83 11.24 -11.54
C LEU A 245 2.07 11.27 -12.88
N GLU A 246 2.77 11.40 -14.00
CA GLU A 246 2.15 11.47 -15.34
C GLU A 246 1.38 10.20 -15.66
N GLY A 247 1.89 9.04 -15.22
CA GLY A 247 1.23 7.76 -15.40
C GLY A 247 -0.07 7.64 -14.59
N LEU A 248 -0.13 8.23 -13.39
CA LEU A 248 -1.36 8.35 -12.62
C LEU A 248 -2.34 9.35 -13.26
N ALA A 249 -1.82 10.49 -13.73
CA ALA A 249 -2.61 11.54 -14.39
C ALA A 249 -3.25 11.08 -15.70
N ALA A 250 -2.63 10.12 -16.40
CA ALA A 250 -3.15 9.54 -17.65
C ALA A 250 -4.51 8.82 -17.46
N GLY A 251 -4.87 8.45 -16.24
CA GLY A 251 -6.17 7.85 -15.93
C GLY A 251 -6.26 6.35 -16.26
N GLY A 252 -7.49 5.84 -16.27
CA GLY A 252 -7.80 4.42 -16.50
C GLY A 252 -7.72 4.02 -17.97
N GLY A 253 -8.38 2.92 -18.33
CA GLY A 253 -8.46 2.49 -19.75
C GLY A 253 -7.15 1.99 -20.35
N ARG A 254 -6.23 1.53 -19.50
CA ARG A 254 -4.90 1.00 -19.85
C ARG A 254 -3.94 2.04 -20.43
N ALA A 255 -4.13 3.31 -20.05
CA ALA A 255 -3.34 4.44 -20.55
C ALA A 255 -1.88 4.44 -20.06
N SER A 256 -1.60 3.88 -18.88
CA SER A 256 -0.25 3.77 -18.34
C SER A 256 -0.05 2.44 -17.62
N THR A 257 1.15 1.88 -17.73
CA THR A 257 1.57 0.67 -16.99
C THR A 257 2.32 1.00 -15.70
N MET A 258 2.81 2.23 -15.56
CA MET A 258 3.60 2.68 -14.41
C MET A 258 3.04 3.99 -13.87
N THR A 259 3.31 4.29 -12.59
CA THR A 259 2.78 5.50 -11.94
C THR A 259 3.48 6.77 -12.40
N SER A 260 4.78 6.66 -12.63
CA SER A 260 5.70 7.76 -12.96
C SER A 260 5.44 8.35 -14.34
N SER A 261 5.38 7.52 -15.37
CA SER A 261 5.18 7.97 -16.75
C SER A 261 4.51 6.89 -17.62
N PRO A 262 3.62 7.26 -18.57
CA PRO A 262 3.04 6.33 -19.55
C PRO A 262 4.06 5.65 -20.46
N SER A 263 5.23 6.28 -20.69
CA SER A 263 6.29 5.71 -21.51
C SER A 263 7.25 4.78 -20.75
N GLU A 264 7.13 4.69 -19.42
CA GLU A 264 8.00 3.84 -18.63
C GLU A 264 7.63 2.35 -18.83
N PRO A 265 8.60 1.48 -19.17
CA PRO A 265 8.34 0.05 -19.26
C PRO A 265 7.81 -0.53 -17.96
N PHE A 266 6.87 -1.47 -18.07
CA PHE A 266 6.30 -2.14 -16.90
C PHE A 266 7.35 -2.91 -16.08
N ASP A 267 7.35 -2.68 -14.78
CA ASP A 267 8.04 -3.50 -13.78
C ASP A 267 7.11 -3.73 -12.59
N GLY A 268 6.67 -4.97 -12.39
CA GLY A 268 5.70 -5.31 -11.33
C GLY A 268 6.26 -5.13 -9.91
N ALA A 269 7.57 -5.20 -9.71
CA ALA A 269 8.17 -4.93 -8.41
C ALA A 269 8.23 -3.43 -8.13
N LYS A 270 8.53 -2.61 -9.15
CA LYS A 270 8.48 -1.14 -9.05
C LYS A 270 7.05 -0.65 -8.86
N ALA A 271 6.08 -1.14 -9.65
CA ALA A 271 4.67 -0.77 -9.56
C ALA A 271 4.10 -0.95 -8.14
N TYR A 272 4.45 -2.06 -7.47
CA TYR A 272 4.11 -2.26 -6.06
C TYR A 272 4.73 -1.21 -5.12
N LYS A 273 6.03 -0.93 -5.30
CA LYS A 273 6.76 0.02 -4.44
C LYS A 273 6.24 1.44 -4.63
N ASP A 274 5.98 1.84 -5.87
CA ASP A 274 5.34 3.10 -6.23
C ASP A 274 3.97 3.22 -5.56
N ALA A 275 3.11 2.20 -5.67
CA ALA A 275 1.80 2.21 -5.01
C ALA A 275 1.90 2.29 -3.47
N LYS A 276 2.92 1.68 -2.85
CA LYS A 276 3.19 1.83 -1.42
C LYS A 276 3.69 3.23 -1.05
N ALA A 277 4.46 3.90 -1.92
CA ALA A 277 4.82 5.30 -1.75
C ALA A 277 3.57 6.20 -1.82
N LEU A 278 2.68 5.99 -2.79
CA LEU A 278 1.42 6.75 -2.91
C LEU A 278 0.52 6.59 -1.67
N ASN A 279 0.46 5.40 -1.07
CA ASN A 279 -0.25 5.18 0.19
C ASN A 279 0.30 6.04 1.34
N MET A 280 1.63 6.16 1.43
CA MET A 280 2.29 6.98 2.44
C MET A 280 2.07 8.47 2.18
N MET A 281 2.08 8.91 0.91
CA MET A 281 1.69 10.27 0.52
C MET A 281 0.21 10.56 0.84
N THR A 282 -0.68 9.58 0.64
CA THR A 282 -2.11 9.69 0.97
C THR A 282 -2.32 9.94 2.45
N VAL A 283 -1.58 9.26 3.32
CA VAL A 283 -1.62 9.50 4.76
C VAL A 283 -1.28 10.96 5.09
N LEU A 284 -0.21 11.51 4.50
CA LEU A 284 0.19 12.88 4.74
C LEU A 284 -0.83 13.89 4.22
N GLU A 285 -1.39 13.68 3.03
CA GLU A 285 -2.42 14.56 2.47
C GLU A 285 -3.72 14.52 3.28
N MET A 286 -4.16 13.34 3.71
CA MET A 286 -5.36 13.21 4.55
C MET A 286 -5.15 13.86 5.92
N HIS A 287 -3.96 13.73 6.49
CA HIS A 287 -3.58 14.45 7.70
C HIS A 287 -3.67 15.97 7.49
N ARG A 288 -2.97 16.52 6.48
CA ARG A 288 -2.97 17.96 6.18
C ARG A 288 -4.37 18.52 5.92
N ARG A 289 -5.22 17.77 5.21
CA ARG A 289 -6.54 18.24 4.76
C ARG A 289 -7.63 18.12 5.80
N PHE A 290 -7.56 17.11 6.68
CA PHE A 290 -8.71 16.74 7.52
C PHE A 290 -8.39 16.62 9.00
N HIS A 291 -7.14 16.36 9.41
CA HIS A 291 -6.85 16.05 10.83
C HIS A 291 -7.26 17.17 11.79
N GLU A 292 -6.91 18.42 11.45
CA GLU A 292 -7.19 19.58 12.31
C GLU A 292 -8.69 19.78 12.53
N GLU A 293 -9.50 19.68 11.46
CA GLU A 293 -10.96 19.85 11.53
C GLU A 293 -11.65 18.66 12.21
N THR A 294 -11.20 17.43 11.92
CA THR A 294 -11.98 16.22 12.25
C THR A 294 -11.45 15.46 13.45
N GLY A 295 -10.22 15.72 13.90
CA GLY A 295 -9.51 14.95 14.92
C GLY A 295 -9.22 13.50 14.52
N ILE A 296 -9.44 13.11 13.26
CA ILE A 296 -9.16 11.76 12.76
C ILE A 296 -7.64 11.58 12.69
N LEU A 297 -7.13 10.47 13.20
CA LEU A 297 -5.71 10.13 13.06
C LEU A 297 -5.49 9.37 11.75
N PHE A 298 -4.72 9.96 10.83
CA PHE A 298 -4.31 9.33 9.58
C PHE A 298 -2.86 8.94 9.69
N ASN A 299 -2.57 7.63 9.69
CA ASN A 299 -1.22 7.11 9.90
C ASN A 299 -0.86 6.02 8.88
N SER A 300 0.43 5.89 8.62
CA SER A 300 1.01 4.73 7.96
C SER A 300 1.69 3.85 8.98
N MET A 301 1.89 2.57 8.67
CA MET A 301 2.79 1.73 9.47
C MET A 301 3.49 0.67 8.63
N TYR A 302 4.62 0.17 9.14
CA TYR A 302 5.30 -1.02 8.65
C TYR A 302 5.49 -2.01 9.81
N PRO A 303 4.97 -3.24 9.71
CA PRO A 303 4.90 -4.12 10.86
C PRO A 303 6.19 -4.96 11.04
N GLY A 304 7.16 -4.81 10.13
CA GLY A 304 8.33 -5.67 10.01
C GLY A 304 8.26 -6.63 8.82
N CYS A 305 9.33 -7.41 8.62
CA CYS A 305 9.43 -8.30 7.47
C CYS A 305 8.67 -9.61 7.71
N ILE A 306 7.47 -9.72 7.13
CA ILE A 306 6.63 -10.91 7.23
C ILE A 306 6.90 -11.86 6.06
N ALA A 307 7.93 -12.69 6.20
CA ALA A 307 8.39 -13.55 5.11
C ALA A 307 7.46 -14.75 4.82
N GLU A 308 6.57 -15.11 5.74
CA GLU A 308 5.65 -16.25 5.63
C GLU A 308 4.33 -15.89 4.89
N THR A 309 4.11 -14.61 4.60
CA THR A 309 2.86 -14.17 3.94
C THR A 309 2.76 -14.62 2.49
N ASN A 310 1.54 -14.91 2.06
CA ASN A 310 1.19 -15.15 0.65
C ASN A 310 1.53 -13.97 -0.28
N LEU A 311 1.87 -12.78 0.25
CA LEU A 311 2.29 -11.62 -0.54
C LEU A 311 3.58 -11.91 -1.31
N PHE A 312 4.50 -12.70 -0.75
CA PHE A 312 5.77 -13.05 -1.41
C PHE A 312 5.73 -14.39 -2.15
N ARG A 313 4.54 -14.97 -2.35
CA ARG A 313 4.37 -16.29 -3.01
C ARG A 313 5.04 -16.35 -4.38
N GLU A 314 5.10 -15.21 -5.07
CA GLU A 314 5.70 -15.09 -6.40
C GLU A 314 7.20 -14.88 -6.38
N LYS A 315 7.90 -14.81 -5.24
CA LYS A 315 9.38 -14.79 -5.27
C LYS A 315 9.97 -16.15 -5.68
N ARG A 316 11.25 -16.18 -6.12
CA ARG A 316 11.94 -17.42 -6.48
C ARG A 316 11.92 -18.40 -5.29
N GLN A 317 11.79 -19.70 -5.54
CA GLN A 317 11.61 -20.69 -4.47
C GLN A 317 12.76 -20.66 -3.46
N TRP A 318 14.00 -20.57 -3.93
CA TRP A 318 15.17 -20.41 -3.06
C TRP A 318 15.12 -19.14 -2.20
N PHE A 319 14.50 -18.05 -2.69
CA PHE A 319 14.29 -16.84 -1.89
C PHE A 319 13.26 -17.12 -0.79
N ARG A 320 12.15 -17.82 -1.08
CA ARG A 320 11.15 -18.16 -0.05
C ARG A 320 11.68 -19.12 1.02
N GLU A 321 12.67 -19.94 0.69
CA GLU A 321 13.24 -20.92 1.64
C GLU A 321 14.44 -20.35 2.41
N LEU A 322 15.33 -19.62 1.75
CA LEU A 322 16.56 -19.09 2.37
C LEU A 322 16.41 -17.69 2.96
N PHE A 323 15.56 -16.83 2.39
CA PHE A 323 15.39 -15.46 2.88
C PHE A 323 14.74 -15.38 4.26
N PRO A 324 13.72 -16.18 4.62
CA PRO A 324 13.21 -16.18 5.99
C PRO A 324 14.26 -16.67 6.97
N VAL A 325 15.07 -17.67 6.61
CA VAL A 325 16.17 -18.16 7.46
C VAL A 325 17.19 -17.05 7.67
N PHE A 326 17.65 -16.41 6.60
CA PHE A 326 18.55 -15.26 6.67
C PHE A 326 17.98 -14.11 7.50
N MET A 327 16.71 -13.73 7.28
CA MET A 327 16.05 -12.65 8.02
C MET A 327 15.80 -13.00 9.49
N LYS A 328 15.55 -14.28 9.81
CA LYS A 328 15.54 -14.80 11.20
C LYS A 328 16.94 -14.70 11.81
N THR A 329 18.00 -15.04 11.07
CA THR A 329 19.40 -14.91 11.52
C THR A 329 19.82 -13.46 11.76
N VAL A 330 19.33 -12.50 10.96
CA VAL A 330 19.62 -11.07 11.14
C VAL A 330 18.62 -10.33 12.03
N GLY A 331 17.61 -11.00 12.59
CA GLY A 331 16.63 -10.43 13.53
C GLY A 331 15.58 -9.48 12.90
N ALA A 332 15.48 -9.45 11.57
CA ALA A 332 14.56 -8.59 10.83
C ALA A 332 13.18 -9.23 10.56
N TYR A 333 13.06 -10.54 10.77
CA TYR A 333 11.85 -11.32 10.57
C TYR A 333 10.80 -11.04 11.65
N VAL A 334 9.52 -10.95 11.28
CA VAL A 334 8.38 -10.83 12.21
C VAL A 334 7.32 -11.85 11.84
N SER A 335 6.77 -12.55 12.84
CA SER A 335 5.67 -13.51 12.61
C SER A 335 4.39 -12.80 12.17
N GLU A 336 3.50 -13.50 11.45
CA GLU A 336 2.20 -12.92 11.09
C GLU A 336 1.39 -12.49 12.32
N LEU A 337 1.53 -13.23 13.43
CA LEU A 337 0.81 -12.95 14.68
C LEU A 337 1.30 -11.65 15.32
N GLU A 338 2.61 -11.53 15.51
CA GLU A 338 3.23 -10.32 16.07
C GLU A 338 2.96 -9.11 15.16
N ALA A 339 3.06 -9.28 13.83
CA ALA A 339 2.75 -8.22 12.88
C ALA A 339 1.29 -7.76 12.98
N GLY A 340 0.35 -8.69 13.21
CA GLY A 340 -1.06 -8.38 13.44
C GLY A 340 -1.30 -7.65 14.77
N GLU A 341 -0.59 -8.02 15.83
CA GLU A 341 -0.63 -7.32 17.12
C GLU A 341 -0.11 -5.88 16.98
N ARG A 342 0.98 -5.68 16.23
CA ARG A 342 1.53 -4.35 15.91
C ARG A 342 0.54 -3.48 15.14
N LEU A 343 -0.09 -4.02 14.11
CA LEU A 343 -1.11 -3.26 13.35
C LEU A 343 -2.36 -2.97 14.22
N ALA A 344 -2.77 -3.91 15.09
CA ALA A 344 -3.85 -3.66 16.03
C ALA A 344 -3.47 -2.60 17.08
N GLN A 345 -2.21 -2.59 17.55
CA GLN A 345 -1.67 -1.60 18.49
C GLN A 345 -1.87 -0.18 17.96
N VAL A 346 -1.57 0.07 16.68
CA VAL A 346 -1.78 1.39 16.04
C VAL A 346 -3.24 1.89 16.14
N ILE A 347 -4.20 0.99 16.29
CA ILE A 347 -5.63 1.32 16.37
C ILE A 347 -6.12 1.62 17.78
N TYR A 348 -5.58 0.95 18.81
CA TYR A 348 -6.13 1.07 20.17
C TYR A 348 -5.16 1.62 21.21
N ASP A 349 -3.86 1.59 20.95
CA ASP A 349 -2.84 1.96 21.93
C ASP A 349 -2.85 3.48 22.16
N PRO A 350 -2.81 3.95 23.43
CA PRO A 350 -2.67 5.36 23.78
C PRO A 350 -1.37 6.02 23.31
N GLN A 351 -0.30 5.25 23.07
CA GLN A 351 0.95 5.76 22.51
C GLN A 351 0.79 6.17 21.04
N CYS A 352 -0.17 5.58 20.34
CA CYS A 352 -0.43 5.82 18.91
C CYS A 352 -1.46 6.96 18.70
N THR A 353 -1.25 8.12 19.34
CA THR A 353 -2.19 9.26 19.30
C THR A 353 -1.81 10.36 18.33
N LYS A 354 -0.61 10.34 17.76
CA LYS A 354 -0.18 11.29 16.75
C LYS A 354 -0.73 10.94 15.37
N SER A 355 -1.14 11.95 14.60
CA SER A 355 -1.52 11.81 13.19
C SER A 355 -0.37 12.20 12.27
N GLY A 356 -0.42 11.76 11.01
CA GLY A 356 0.55 12.14 9.98
C GLY A 356 1.89 11.44 10.14
N VAL A 357 1.93 10.30 10.85
CA VAL A 357 3.16 9.58 11.17
C VAL A 357 3.24 8.23 10.49
N TYR A 358 4.47 7.71 10.40
CA TYR A 358 4.78 6.37 9.92
C TYR A 358 5.29 5.52 11.08
N TRP A 359 4.43 4.67 11.64
CA TRP A 359 4.80 3.79 12.74
C TRP A 359 5.68 2.63 12.28
N SER A 360 6.71 2.34 13.06
CA SER A 360 7.59 1.18 12.87
C SER A 360 8.01 0.63 14.24
N TRP A 361 8.64 -0.54 14.24
CA TRP A 361 9.10 -1.21 15.46
C TRP A 361 10.60 -1.49 15.41
N ASN A 362 11.30 -1.11 16.48
CA ASN A 362 12.73 -1.31 16.62
C ASN A 362 13.02 -2.67 17.22
N GLY A 363 12.91 -3.72 16.40
CA GLY A 363 13.29 -5.05 16.84
C GLY A 363 14.80 -5.28 16.92
N ASN A 364 15.16 -6.44 17.47
CA ASN A 364 16.52 -6.98 17.63
C ASN A 364 17.23 -7.27 16.28
N ALA A 365 16.87 -6.58 15.20
CA ALA A 365 17.59 -6.65 13.94
C ALA A 365 19.04 -6.26 14.22
N ARG A 366 19.98 -7.18 14.01
CA ARG A 366 21.42 -6.89 14.12
C ARG A 366 21.67 -5.70 13.20
N GLN A 367 22.05 -4.57 13.79
CA GLN A 367 22.28 -3.32 13.08
C GLN A 367 23.38 -3.55 12.05
N PHE A 368 22.99 -3.89 10.82
CA PHE A 368 23.86 -3.69 9.66
C PHE A 368 23.81 -2.20 9.33
N ALA A 369 24.48 -1.40 10.17
CA ALA A 369 24.82 -0.04 9.84
C ALA A 369 25.85 -0.08 8.70
N LEU A 370 25.39 -0.13 7.47
CA LEU A 370 26.20 0.34 6.34
C LEU A 370 26.18 1.88 6.42
N SER A 371 27.07 2.39 7.27
CA SER A 371 27.37 3.80 7.58
C SER A 371 26.21 4.64 8.12
N PRO A 372 26.35 5.27 9.31
CA PRO A 372 25.39 6.28 9.75
C PRO A 372 25.41 7.47 8.79
N THR A 373 24.24 7.83 8.25
CA THR A 373 24.08 9.08 7.51
C THR A 373 24.09 10.23 8.50
N LYS A 374 25.05 11.14 8.37
CA LYS A 374 25.11 12.37 9.16
C LYS A 374 24.03 13.31 8.63
N VAL A 375 23.08 13.69 9.47
CA VAL A 375 22.07 14.70 9.13
C VAL A 375 22.39 15.96 9.93
N GLN A 376 22.46 17.11 9.25
CA GLN A 376 22.57 18.41 9.90
C GLN A 376 21.22 18.78 10.51
N THR A 377 21.20 19.05 11.80
CA THR A 377 20.04 19.59 12.49
C THR A 377 20.00 21.11 12.30
N GLY A 378 18.80 21.71 12.36
CA GLY A 378 18.58 23.14 12.06
C GLY A 378 19.28 24.12 13.01
N ASP A 379 19.89 23.62 14.08
CA ASP A 379 20.72 24.30 15.08
C ASP A 379 22.24 24.12 14.83
N GLY A 380 22.64 23.55 13.69
CA GLY A 380 24.05 23.31 13.33
C GLY A 380 24.68 22.06 13.97
N GLY A 381 23.88 21.24 14.68
CA GLY A 381 24.30 19.94 15.17
C GLY A 381 24.38 18.87 14.07
N VAL A 382 25.10 17.79 14.34
CA VAL A 382 25.12 16.59 13.49
C VAL A 382 24.49 15.45 14.27
N ALA A 383 23.27 15.04 13.88
CA ALA A 383 22.61 13.88 14.46
C ALA A 383 22.95 12.62 13.64
N LEU A 384 23.17 11.50 14.36
CA LEU A 384 23.30 10.17 13.75
C LEU A 384 21.89 9.65 13.43
N GLN A 385 21.54 9.60 12.15
CA GLN A 385 20.25 9.05 11.73
C GLN A 385 20.26 7.52 11.94
N LYS A 386 19.44 7.04 12.88
CA LYS A 386 19.22 5.60 13.08
C LYS A 386 18.30 5.10 11.96
N LEU A 387 18.87 4.54 10.90
CA LEU A 387 18.14 3.85 9.83
C LEU A 387 17.55 2.54 10.37
N GLY A 388 16.32 2.59 10.89
CA GLY A 388 15.61 1.41 11.38
C GLY A 388 15.24 0.46 10.23
N ALA A 389 15.75 -0.77 10.26
CA ALA A 389 15.42 -1.81 9.27
C ALA A 389 14.08 -2.54 9.54
N GLY A 390 13.45 -2.27 10.69
CA GLY A 390 12.24 -2.95 11.19
C GLY A 390 12.50 -4.42 11.52
N GLY A 391 12.57 -4.76 12.80
CA GLY A 391 12.86 -6.12 13.28
C GLY A 391 11.79 -6.72 14.19
N ALA A 392 12.03 -7.94 14.67
CA ALA A 392 11.21 -8.62 15.70
C ALA A 392 11.50 -8.11 17.12
N GLY A 393 10.43 -7.99 17.93
CA GLY A 393 10.45 -7.32 19.23
C GLY A 393 10.55 -5.79 19.14
N GLY A 394 10.62 -5.15 20.31
CA GLY A 394 10.92 -3.72 20.46
C GLY A 394 9.72 -2.78 20.55
N ASP A 395 9.99 -1.56 21.01
CA ASP A 395 8.99 -0.51 21.16
C ASP A 395 8.60 0.09 19.80
N ILE A 396 7.34 0.52 19.74
CA ILE A 396 6.83 1.30 18.61
C ILE A 396 7.51 2.67 18.60
N PHE A 397 7.86 3.17 17.41
CA PHE A 397 8.46 4.49 17.23
C PHE A 397 7.98 5.15 15.93
N GLU A 398 8.14 6.47 15.86
CA GLU A 398 7.87 7.24 14.66
C GLU A 398 9.07 7.15 13.71
N ASN A 399 8.86 6.57 12.53
CA ASN A 399 9.85 6.49 11.48
C ASN A 399 9.69 7.67 10.50
N GLU A 400 10.78 8.01 9.81
CA GLU A 400 10.81 9.15 8.90
C GLU A 400 10.32 8.76 7.50
N PHE A 401 9.49 9.61 6.92
CA PHE A 401 9.17 9.55 5.50
C PHE A 401 10.34 10.11 4.68
N SER A 402 10.61 9.51 3.53
CA SER A 402 11.59 9.99 2.56
C SER A 402 11.18 11.32 1.94
N GLY A 403 12.16 12.07 1.42
CA GLY A 403 11.91 13.35 0.75
C GLY A 403 10.92 13.26 -0.41
N MET A 404 10.90 12.14 -1.14
CA MET A 404 9.91 11.91 -2.21
C MET A 404 8.47 11.92 -1.68
N ILE A 405 8.26 11.34 -0.49
CA ILE A 405 6.94 11.20 0.13
C ILE A 405 6.51 12.49 0.84
N THR A 406 7.45 13.19 1.49
CA THR A 406 7.15 14.42 2.23
C THR A 406 6.93 15.64 1.34
N ASP A 407 7.37 15.60 0.08
CA ASP A 407 7.15 16.63 -0.93
C ASP A 407 5.67 17.00 -1.05
N GLU A 408 5.32 18.19 -0.58
CA GLU A 408 3.95 18.66 -0.49
C GLU A 408 3.33 18.94 -1.86
N ALA A 409 4.10 19.48 -2.81
CA ALA A 409 3.60 19.75 -4.16
C ALA A 409 3.23 18.44 -4.86
N ARG A 410 4.10 17.44 -4.77
CA ARG A 410 3.83 16.10 -5.29
C ARG A 410 2.67 15.42 -4.54
N GLY A 411 2.57 15.62 -3.23
CA GLY A 411 1.44 15.17 -2.41
C GLY A 411 0.10 15.69 -2.92
N LYS A 412 0.00 17.00 -3.16
CA LYS A 412 -1.21 17.63 -3.70
C LYS A 412 -1.59 17.07 -5.07
N LEU A 413 -0.63 16.94 -5.99
CA LEU A 413 -0.86 16.33 -7.31
C LEU A 413 -1.33 14.88 -7.21
N MET A 414 -0.70 14.07 -6.34
CA MET A 414 -1.13 12.69 -6.09
C MET A 414 -2.58 12.64 -5.64
N TYR A 415 -2.99 13.50 -4.70
CA TYR A 415 -4.37 13.55 -4.23
C TYR A 415 -5.33 13.96 -5.35
N GLU A 416 -5.01 15.01 -6.10
CA GLU A 416 -5.84 15.53 -7.20
C GLU A 416 -6.03 14.50 -8.31
N TYR A 417 -4.96 13.86 -8.79
CA TYR A 417 -5.05 12.84 -9.83
C TYR A 417 -5.78 11.59 -9.32
N SER A 418 -5.60 11.22 -8.05
CA SER A 418 -6.35 10.12 -7.44
C SER A 418 -7.84 10.45 -7.32
N MET A 419 -8.21 11.68 -6.97
CA MET A 419 -9.60 12.15 -6.97
C MET A 419 -10.21 12.11 -8.36
N GLN A 420 -9.49 12.57 -9.39
CA GLN A 420 -9.93 12.48 -10.78
C GLN A 420 -10.13 11.03 -11.21
N ALA A 421 -9.20 10.14 -10.87
CA ALA A 421 -9.27 8.73 -11.19
C ALA A 421 -10.50 8.02 -10.61
N VAL A 422 -10.97 8.44 -9.42
CA VAL A 422 -12.10 7.80 -8.73
C VAL A 422 -13.39 8.61 -8.78
N ALA A 423 -13.41 9.75 -9.48
CA ALA A 423 -14.50 10.74 -9.43
C ALA A 423 -15.88 10.17 -9.79
N ALA A 424 -15.94 9.24 -10.75
CA ALA A 424 -17.20 8.62 -11.17
C ALA A 424 -17.84 7.72 -10.07
N TYR A 425 -17.09 7.37 -9.03
CA TYR A 425 -17.50 6.42 -7.99
C TYR A 425 -17.78 7.04 -6.63
N LEU A 426 -17.39 8.30 -6.42
CA LEU A 426 -17.84 9.11 -5.27
C LEU A 426 -19.37 9.29 -5.31
#